data_AF-A0A9Q0MTN3-F1
#
_entry.id   AF-A0A9Q0MTN3-F1
#
_cell.length_a   1.000
_cell.length_b   1.000
_cell.length_c   1.000
_cell.angle_alpha   90.00
_cell.angle_beta   90.00
_cell.angle_gamma   90.00
#
_symmetry.space_group_name_H-M   'P 1'
#
loop_
_entity.id
_entity.type
_entity.pdbx_description
1 polymer ?
#
loop_
_entity_poly.entity_id
_entity_poly.type
_entity_poly.pdbx_seq_one_letter_code
_entity_poly.pdbx_strand_id
1 'polypeptide(L)'
;MELIIIFNLICLTVTVSAAGYNGPTNQAGLNLIKKFEGWYPNFYLDPTGIKTIGYGHACHVWNCAVPLNGIYNVPLSAANGEALLKSDLVSYEKCVSTNVKANINANQFSALSSFVFNLGCGNFKSSDMLRLLNAGDVKGASDEMLLWVKAGGKVLQGLVNRRAEERNLFCSGGVCASSSCVGKVTATSLYIRASASSTSASVGSLTNGQSVTILGRVAGQNISGNSNWFKISNGYISAYYITITSSSGASWCAK
;
A
#
# COMPACT_ATOMS: atom_id res chain seq x y z
N MET A 1 57.43 26.85 -29.22
CA MET A 1 56.06 26.96 -29.75
C MET A 1 55.34 25.71 -29.31
N GLU A 2 54.77 25.74 -28.10
CA GLU A 2 54.08 24.58 -27.52
C GLU A 2 52.64 24.53 -28.03
N LEU A 3 52.25 23.35 -28.51
CA LEU A 3 50.94 23.10 -29.10
C LEU A 3 49.99 22.63 -28.00
N ILE A 4 49.10 23.50 -27.55
CA ILE A 4 48.04 23.16 -26.59
C ILE A 4 46.97 22.36 -27.35
N ILE A 5 46.89 21.05 -27.09
CA ILE A 5 45.82 20.19 -27.60
C ILE A 5 44.62 20.31 -26.65
N ILE A 6 43.65 21.11 -27.03
CA ILE A 6 42.32 21.14 -26.39
C ILE A 6 41.45 20.12 -27.13
N PHE A 7 41.24 18.93 -26.55
CA PHE A 7 40.19 18.04 -27.01
C PHE A 7 39.00 18.11 -26.05
N ASN A 8 37.93 18.70 -26.59
CA ASN A 8 36.62 18.86 -25.99
C ASN A 8 36.11 17.55 -25.37
N LEU A 9 35.85 17.59 -24.07
CA LEU A 9 35.09 16.56 -23.37
C LEU A 9 33.62 16.69 -23.78
N ILE A 10 33.23 16.02 -24.87
CA ILE A 10 31.83 15.83 -25.21
C ILE A 10 31.25 14.90 -24.13
N CYS A 11 30.62 15.49 -23.12
CA CYS A 11 29.79 14.76 -22.16
C CYS A 11 28.55 14.28 -22.92
N LEU A 12 28.63 13.07 -23.48
CA LEU A 12 27.47 12.37 -24.00
C LEU A 12 26.58 12.06 -22.79
N THR A 13 25.55 12.86 -22.60
CA THR A 13 24.50 12.56 -21.63
C THR A 13 23.76 11.32 -22.13
N VAL A 14 24.19 10.15 -21.67
CA VAL A 14 23.38 8.95 -21.77
C VAL A 14 22.13 9.22 -20.95
N THR A 15 21.05 9.58 -21.62
CA THR A 15 19.73 9.49 -21.04
C THR A 15 19.45 8.00 -20.83
N VAL A 16 19.78 7.51 -19.64
CA VAL A 16 19.26 6.23 -19.20
C VAL A 16 17.76 6.45 -19.05
N SER A 17 17.02 6.11 -20.09
CA SER A 17 15.62 5.74 -19.95
C SER A 17 15.59 4.61 -18.94
N ALA A 18 15.37 4.93 -17.66
CA ALA A 18 15.13 3.94 -16.64
C ALA A 18 13.87 3.18 -17.07
N ALA A 19 14.05 2.00 -17.67
CA ALA A 19 12.93 1.11 -17.93
C ALA A 19 12.24 0.89 -16.58
N GLY A 20 10.94 1.18 -16.51
CA GLY A 20 10.14 0.88 -15.33
C GLY A 20 10.34 -0.58 -14.90
N TYR A 21 10.20 -0.86 -13.61
CA TYR A 21 10.36 -2.20 -13.07
C TYR A 21 9.53 -3.24 -13.86
N ASN A 22 10.18 -4.32 -14.30
CA ASN A 22 9.61 -5.37 -15.14
C ASN A 22 9.70 -6.78 -14.52
N GLY A 23 10.09 -6.86 -13.25
CA GLY A 23 10.15 -8.12 -12.50
C GLY A 23 8.81 -8.49 -11.85
N PRO A 24 8.74 -9.68 -11.21
CA PRO A 24 7.56 -10.10 -10.46
C PRO A 24 7.47 -9.41 -9.09
N THR A 25 6.37 -9.61 -8.37
CA THR A 25 6.23 -9.18 -6.98
C THR A 25 7.37 -9.75 -6.13
N ASN A 26 8.05 -8.88 -5.38
CA ASN A 26 9.18 -9.27 -4.54
C ASN A 26 8.72 -9.93 -3.23
N GLN A 27 9.66 -10.45 -2.44
CA GLN A 27 9.34 -11.17 -1.20
C GLN A 27 8.59 -10.30 -0.17
N ALA A 28 8.88 -9.00 -0.08
CA ALA A 28 8.16 -8.11 0.83
C ALA A 28 6.69 -7.98 0.42
N GLY A 29 6.40 -7.84 -0.88
CA GLY A 29 5.04 -7.86 -1.40
C GLY A 29 4.32 -9.19 -1.18
N LEU A 30 5.00 -10.32 -1.45
CA LEU A 30 4.44 -11.65 -1.21
C LEU A 30 4.08 -11.85 0.26
N ASN A 31 4.98 -11.48 1.18
CA ASN A 31 4.73 -11.58 2.62
C ASN A 31 3.54 -10.71 3.05
N LEU A 32 3.41 -9.52 2.47
CA LEU A 32 2.28 -8.62 2.73
C LEU A 32 0.96 -9.24 2.25
N ILE A 33 0.91 -9.76 1.02
CA ILE A 33 -0.30 -10.41 0.48
C ILE A 33 -0.69 -11.59 1.36
N LYS A 34 0.23 -12.51 1.63
CA LYS A 34 -0.02 -13.69 2.48
C LYS A 34 -0.58 -13.33 3.86
N LYS A 35 -0.06 -12.27 4.47
CA LYS A 35 -0.53 -11.79 5.78
C LYS A 35 -2.01 -11.39 5.74
N PHE A 36 -2.46 -10.73 4.68
CA PHE A 36 -3.84 -10.24 4.57
C PHE A 36 -4.82 -11.26 3.99
N GLU A 37 -4.37 -12.18 3.14
CA GLU A 37 -5.22 -13.25 2.60
C GLU A 37 -5.40 -14.42 3.59
N GLY A 38 -4.41 -14.65 4.46
CA GLY A 38 -4.41 -15.76 5.40
C GLY A 38 -4.07 -17.11 4.74
N TRP A 39 -3.71 -18.11 5.55
CA TRP A 39 -3.25 -19.42 5.09
C TRP A 39 -4.29 -20.52 5.35
N TYR A 40 -4.76 -21.16 4.29
CA TYR A 40 -5.70 -22.28 4.37
C TYR A 40 -5.20 -23.47 3.55
N PRO A 41 -4.56 -24.48 4.18
CA PRO A 41 -3.96 -25.59 3.44
C PRO A 41 -5.01 -26.56 2.84
N ASN A 42 -6.26 -26.52 3.32
CA ASN A 42 -7.39 -27.29 2.81
C ASN A 42 -8.39 -26.37 2.11
N PHE A 43 -9.25 -26.96 1.27
CA PHE A 43 -10.38 -26.24 0.72
C PHE A 43 -11.33 -25.77 1.82
N TYR A 44 -11.84 -24.56 1.67
CA TYR A 44 -12.91 -23.99 2.48
C TYR A 44 -13.89 -23.22 1.58
N LEU A 45 -15.07 -22.90 2.13
CA LEU A 45 -15.98 -21.94 1.49
C LEU A 45 -15.72 -20.56 2.09
N ASP A 46 -15.44 -19.58 1.25
CA ASP A 46 -15.32 -18.20 1.70
C ASP A 46 -16.69 -17.63 2.14
N PRO A 47 -16.75 -16.41 2.72
CA PRO A 47 -18.02 -15.81 3.17
C PRO A 47 -19.08 -15.64 2.08
N THR A 48 -18.71 -15.74 0.80
CA THR A 48 -19.62 -15.68 -0.35
C THR A 48 -19.99 -17.06 -0.90
N GLY A 49 -19.54 -18.15 -0.25
CA GLY A 49 -19.83 -19.52 -0.63
C GLY A 49 -18.90 -20.07 -1.72
N ILE A 50 -17.82 -19.37 -2.05
CA ILE A 50 -16.89 -19.79 -3.10
C ILE A 50 -15.85 -20.74 -2.50
N LYS A 51 -15.63 -21.88 -3.18
CA LYS A 51 -14.56 -22.82 -2.84
C LYS A 51 -13.20 -22.17 -3.06
N THR A 52 -12.37 -22.16 -2.02
CA THR A 52 -11.10 -21.43 -1.98
C THR A 52 -10.03 -22.25 -1.24
N ILE A 53 -8.75 -22.06 -1.56
CA ILE A 53 -7.60 -22.72 -0.91
C ILE A 53 -6.35 -21.82 -0.90
N GLY A 54 -5.37 -22.13 -0.06
CA GLY A 54 -4.08 -21.45 0.00
C GLY A 54 -4.22 -20.01 0.49
N TYR A 55 -3.63 -19.08 -0.27
CA TYR A 55 -3.70 -17.63 -0.03
C TYR A 55 -4.76 -16.98 -0.93
N GLY A 56 -6.02 -17.44 -0.82
CA GLY A 56 -7.14 -16.84 -1.55
C GLY A 56 -7.35 -17.33 -2.98
N HIS A 57 -6.82 -18.49 -3.36
CA HIS A 57 -7.04 -19.08 -4.68
C HIS A 57 -8.51 -19.51 -4.83
N ALA A 58 -9.31 -18.67 -5.48
CA ALA A 58 -10.74 -18.84 -5.64
C ALA A 58 -11.08 -19.69 -6.89
N CYS A 59 -11.73 -20.83 -6.68
CA CYS A 59 -11.96 -21.83 -7.74
C CYS A 59 -12.79 -21.32 -8.92
N HIS A 60 -13.64 -20.31 -8.72
CA HIS A 60 -14.47 -19.76 -9.79
C HIS A 60 -13.71 -18.80 -10.72
N VAL A 61 -12.62 -18.17 -10.23
CA VAL A 61 -11.78 -17.27 -11.04
C VAL A 61 -10.73 -18.07 -11.78
N TRP A 62 -10.08 -18.98 -11.07
CA TRP A 62 -8.86 -19.63 -11.53
C TRP A 62 -9.06 -21.07 -11.94
N ASN A 63 -10.28 -21.60 -11.83
CA ASN A 63 -10.60 -23.02 -11.99
C ASN A 63 -9.75 -23.89 -11.06
N CYS A 64 -10.29 -24.39 -9.95
CA CYS A 64 -9.49 -25.28 -9.08
C CYS A 64 -9.11 -26.63 -9.70
N ALA A 65 -9.58 -26.97 -10.91
CA ALA A 65 -8.91 -28.01 -11.67
C ALA A 65 -7.46 -27.61 -12.01
N VAL A 66 -7.19 -26.36 -12.37
CA VAL A 66 -5.85 -25.81 -12.67
C VAL A 66 -5.55 -24.65 -11.73
N PRO A 67 -4.66 -24.81 -10.74
CA PRO A 67 -3.38 -25.52 -10.88
C PRO A 67 -3.30 -26.76 -9.99
N LEU A 68 -4.42 -27.26 -9.47
CA LEU A 68 -4.42 -28.42 -8.56
C LEU A 68 -4.56 -29.77 -9.29
N ASN A 69 -4.51 -29.82 -10.64
CA ASN A 69 -4.75 -30.98 -11.53
C ASN A 69 -3.74 -32.13 -11.36
N GLY A 70 -3.56 -32.63 -10.13
CA GLY A 70 -2.48 -33.52 -9.74
C GLY A 70 -1.12 -32.85 -9.54
N ILE A 71 -0.99 -31.53 -9.79
CA ILE A 71 0.28 -30.81 -9.56
C ILE A 71 0.58 -30.69 -8.06
N TYR A 72 -0.46 -30.49 -7.25
CA TYR A 72 -0.33 -30.32 -5.81
C TYR A 72 -1.24 -31.27 -5.05
N ASN A 73 -0.68 -31.91 -4.02
CA ASN A 73 -1.45 -32.66 -3.03
C ASN A 73 -2.16 -31.70 -2.06
N VAL A 74 -3.34 -32.12 -1.58
CA VAL A 74 -4.07 -31.44 -0.49
C VAL A 74 -3.94 -32.31 0.77
N PRO A 75 -3.59 -31.75 1.95
CA PRO A 75 -3.36 -30.33 2.23
C PRO A 75 -2.13 -29.74 1.53
N LEU A 76 -2.23 -28.49 1.08
CA LEU A 76 -1.10 -27.77 0.48
C LEU A 76 0.04 -27.59 1.49
N SER A 77 1.28 -27.74 1.04
CA SER A 77 2.44 -27.23 1.76
C SER A 77 2.51 -25.70 1.61
N ALA A 78 3.12 -25.00 2.57
CA ALA A 78 3.31 -23.55 2.48
C ALA A 78 4.09 -23.13 1.23
N ALA A 79 5.04 -23.95 0.78
CA ALA A 79 5.79 -23.72 -0.45
C ALA A 79 4.90 -23.83 -1.71
N ASN A 80 4.05 -24.86 -1.78
CA ASN A 80 3.08 -25.01 -2.87
C ASN A 80 2.05 -23.88 -2.84
N GLY A 81 1.62 -23.46 -1.66
CA GLY A 81 0.75 -22.30 -1.47
C GLY A 81 1.34 -20.99 -1.97
N GLU A 82 2.63 -20.75 -1.73
CA GLU A 82 3.32 -19.58 -2.29
C GLU A 82 3.48 -19.68 -3.82
N ALA A 83 3.83 -20.85 -4.34
CA ALA A 83 3.92 -21.07 -5.79
C ALA A 83 2.57 -20.82 -6.47
N LEU A 84 1.48 -21.28 -5.84
CA LEU A 84 0.12 -21.03 -6.26
C LEU A 84 -0.20 -19.52 -6.28
N LEU A 85 0.10 -18.82 -5.19
CA LEU A 85 -0.10 -17.37 -5.11
C LEU A 85 0.68 -16.62 -6.20
N LYS A 86 1.94 -17.01 -6.47
CA LYS A 86 2.75 -16.42 -7.55
C LYS A 86 2.10 -16.62 -8.92
N SER A 87 1.49 -17.78 -9.17
CA SER A 87 0.74 -18.04 -10.40
C SER A 87 -0.49 -17.13 -10.52
N ASP A 88 -1.26 -17.00 -9.45
CA ASP A 88 -2.46 -16.14 -9.42
C ASP A 88 -2.09 -14.66 -9.63
N LEU A 89 -0.94 -14.22 -9.10
CA LEU A 89 -0.48 -12.85 -9.21
C LEU A 89 -0.15 -12.40 -10.63
N VAL A 90 0.15 -13.32 -11.57
CA VAL A 90 0.57 -12.98 -12.93
C VAL A 90 -0.42 -12.05 -13.64
N SER A 91 -1.73 -12.25 -13.49
CA SER A 91 -2.73 -11.39 -14.14
C SER A 91 -2.80 -9.99 -13.52
N TYR A 92 -2.62 -9.89 -12.20
CA TYR A 92 -2.63 -8.64 -11.46
C TYR A 92 -1.34 -7.84 -11.68
N GLU A 93 -0.18 -8.51 -11.70
CA GLU A 93 1.11 -7.96 -12.08
C GLU A 93 1.08 -7.41 -13.51
N LYS A 94 0.47 -8.14 -14.45
CA LYS A 94 0.23 -7.68 -15.81
C LYS A 94 -0.67 -6.45 -15.86
N CYS A 95 -1.71 -6.40 -15.02
CA CYS A 95 -2.55 -5.21 -14.92
C CYS A 95 -1.74 -4.00 -14.46
N VAL A 96 -0.89 -4.15 -13.43
CA VAL A 96 -0.01 -3.07 -12.95
C VAL A 96 0.94 -2.61 -14.05
N SER A 97 1.72 -3.52 -14.65
CA SER A 97 2.73 -3.17 -15.67
C SER A 97 2.11 -2.57 -16.94
N THR A 98 0.89 -2.97 -17.30
CA THR A 98 0.20 -2.42 -18.47
C THR A 98 -0.28 -0.99 -18.24
N ASN A 99 -0.73 -0.66 -17.03
CA ASN A 99 -1.42 0.60 -16.77
C ASN A 99 -0.54 1.67 -16.11
N VAL A 100 0.49 1.28 -15.35
CA VAL A 100 1.46 2.24 -14.79
C VAL A 100 2.43 2.69 -15.89
N LYS A 101 2.54 4.00 -16.07
CA LYS A 101 3.42 4.67 -17.04
C LYS A 101 4.60 5.36 -16.38
N ALA A 102 4.50 5.65 -15.08
CA ALA A 102 5.60 6.20 -14.30
C ALA A 102 6.69 5.16 -14.04
N ASN A 103 7.93 5.63 -13.89
CA ASN A 103 9.05 4.80 -13.46
C ASN A 103 8.89 4.46 -11.98
N ILE A 104 8.61 3.20 -11.70
CA ILE A 104 8.45 2.67 -10.34
C ILE A 104 9.54 1.65 -10.03
N ASN A 105 9.88 1.52 -8.74
CA ASN A 105 10.80 0.50 -8.24
C ASN A 105 10.08 -0.81 -7.85
N ALA A 106 10.85 -1.82 -7.46
CA ALA A 106 10.32 -3.15 -7.09
C ALA A 106 9.32 -3.10 -5.91
N ASN A 107 9.54 -2.24 -4.92
CA ASN A 107 8.66 -2.13 -3.76
C ASN A 107 7.34 -1.45 -4.10
N GLN A 108 7.39 -0.39 -4.92
CA GLN A 108 6.19 0.26 -5.46
C GLN A 108 5.38 -0.73 -6.31
N PHE A 109 6.01 -1.46 -7.23
CA PHE A 109 5.36 -2.49 -8.03
C PHE A 109 4.71 -3.58 -7.16
N SER A 110 5.43 -4.05 -6.14
CA SER A 110 4.95 -5.11 -5.25
C SER A 110 3.78 -4.65 -4.37
N ALA A 111 3.82 -3.41 -3.88
CA ALA A 111 2.71 -2.80 -3.15
C ALA A 111 1.47 -2.62 -4.04
N LEU A 112 1.67 -2.17 -5.28
CA LEU A 112 0.58 -2.06 -6.26
C LEU A 112 0.01 -3.43 -6.63
N SER A 113 0.84 -4.46 -6.78
CA SER A 113 0.37 -5.81 -7.06
C SER A 113 -0.51 -6.35 -5.92
N SER A 114 -0.12 -6.12 -4.66
CA SER A 114 -0.97 -6.44 -3.50
C SER A 114 -2.28 -5.64 -3.47
N PHE A 115 -2.21 -4.35 -3.80
CA PHE A 115 -3.35 -3.45 -3.88
C PHE A 115 -4.34 -3.96 -4.94
N VAL A 116 -3.87 -4.23 -6.15
CA VAL A 116 -4.66 -4.69 -7.29
C VAL A 116 -5.20 -6.12 -7.08
N PHE A 117 -4.47 -7.00 -6.39
CA PHE A 117 -4.98 -8.32 -5.99
C PHE A 117 -6.23 -8.21 -5.11
N ASN A 118 -6.28 -7.21 -4.22
CA ASN A 118 -7.41 -7.05 -3.28
C ASN A 118 -8.70 -6.49 -3.92
N LEU A 119 -8.56 -5.46 -4.75
CA LEU A 119 -9.70 -4.70 -5.30
C LEU A 119 -9.96 -4.94 -6.78
N GLY A 120 -9.08 -5.66 -7.46
CA GLY A 120 -9.21 -6.02 -8.87
C GLY A 120 -8.74 -4.95 -9.86
N CYS A 121 -8.39 -5.40 -11.07
CA CYS A 121 -7.83 -4.53 -12.11
C CYS A 121 -8.78 -3.40 -12.54
N GLY A 122 -10.10 -3.64 -12.56
CA GLY A 122 -11.09 -2.63 -12.96
C GLY A 122 -11.05 -1.38 -12.07
N ASN A 123 -11.13 -1.58 -10.74
CA ASN A 123 -11.07 -0.50 -9.76
C ASN A 123 -9.71 0.25 -9.80
N PHE A 124 -8.61 -0.47 -10.01
CA PHE A 124 -7.29 0.14 -10.15
C PHE A 124 -7.20 1.07 -11.37
N LYS A 125 -7.71 0.63 -12.52
CA LYS A 125 -7.69 1.41 -13.77
C LYS A 125 -8.46 2.73 -13.66
N SER A 126 -9.55 2.76 -12.90
CA SER A 126 -10.35 3.96 -12.68
C SER A 126 -9.93 4.78 -11.47
N SER A 127 -8.85 4.40 -10.77
CA SER A 127 -8.46 5.04 -9.52
C SER A 127 -7.75 6.38 -9.72
N ASP A 128 -8.04 7.34 -8.84
CA ASP A 128 -7.25 8.58 -8.72
C ASP A 128 -5.79 8.29 -8.38
N MET A 129 -5.53 7.22 -7.62
CA MET A 129 -4.17 6.75 -7.33
C MET A 129 -3.36 6.50 -8.60
N LEU A 130 -3.89 5.73 -9.55
CA LEU A 130 -3.20 5.45 -10.82
C LEU A 130 -3.02 6.72 -11.66
N ARG A 131 -4.06 7.58 -11.72
CA ARG A 131 -4.01 8.85 -12.42
C ARG A 131 -2.88 9.75 -11.89
N LEU A 132 -2.80 9.90 -10.57
CA LEU A 132 -1.76 10.70 -9.91
C LEU A 132 -0.37 10.09 -10.11
N LEU A 133 -0.23 8.77 -9.96
CA LEU A 133 1.04 8.08 -10.15
C LEU A 133 1.58 8.30 -11.56
N ASN A 134 0.74 8.13 -12.58
CA ASN A 134 1.11 8.33 -13.98
C ASN A 134 1.42 9.80 -14.32
N ALA A 135 0.91 10.75 -13.53
CA ALA A 135 1.28 12.16 -13.60
C ALA A 135 2.58 12.50 -12.85
N GLY A 136 3.24 11.50 -12.25
CA GLY A 136 4.47 11.68 -11.45
C GLY A 136 4.22 12.11 -10.00
N ASP A 137 2.96 12.28 -9.57
CA ASP A 137 2.60 12.58 -8.19
C ASP A 137 2.60 11.30 -7.34
N VAL A 138 3.80 10.80 -7.08
CA VAL A 138 4.04 9.57 -6.29
C VAL A 138 3.45 9.70 -4.88
N LYS A 139 3.54 10.89 -4.28
CA LYS A 139 3.06 11.13 -2.91
C LYS A 139 1.53 11.16 -2.88
N GLY A 140 0.89 11.93 -3.76
CA GLY A 140 -0.57 11.96 -3.88
C GLY A 140 -1.13 10.58 -4.17
N ALA A 141 -0.52 9.82 -5.09
CA ALA A 141 -0.87 8.43 -5.34
C ALA A 141 -0.80 7.57 -4.08
N SER A 142 0.27 7.70 -3.30
CA SER A 142 0.43 6.96 -2.04
C SER A 142 -0.66 7.29 -1.01
N ASP A 143 -1.14 8.54 -0.97
CA ASP A 143 -2.18 8.97 -0.05
C ASP A 143 -3.57 8.48 -0.49
N GLU A 144 -3.83 8.45 -1.81
CA GLU A 144 -5.05 7.88 -2.38
C GLU A 144 -5.22 6.39 -2.03
N MET A 145 -4.13 5.62 -1.91
CA MET A 145 -4.19 4.23 -1.47
C MET A 145 -4.95 4.07 -0.14
N LEU A 146 -4.84 5.06 0.76
CA LEU A 146 -5.41 5.03 2.11
C LEU A 146 -6.93 5.27 2.14
N LEU A 147 -7.53 5.65 1.02
CA LEU A 147 -8.97 5.88 0.91
C LEU A 147 -9.75 4.61 0.53
N TRP A 148 -9.07 3.58 0.01
CA TRP A 148 -9.64 2.31 -0.43
C TRP A 148 -9.88 1.35 0.75
N VAL A 149 -10.70 1.79 1.70
CA VAL A 149 -10.92 1.08 2.98
C VAL A 149 -12.37 0.67 3.22
N LYS A 150 -13.25 0.82 2.22
CA LYS A 150 -14.68 0.57 2.36
C LYS A 150 -15.10 -0.70 1.62
N ALA A 151 -16.00 -1.46 2.23
CA ALA A 151 -16.78 -2.51 1.56
C ALA A 151 -18.22 -2.46 2.07
N GLY A 152 -19.20 -2.68 1.18
CA GLY A 152 -20.62 -2.51 1.52
C GLY A 152 -20.95 -1.13 2.10
N GLY A 153 -20.25 -0.08 1.64
CA GLY A 153 -20.39 1.30 2.13
C GLY A 153 -19.77 1.60 3.50
N LYS A 154 -19.25 0.60 4.21
CA LYS A 154 -18.68 0.75 5.57
C LYS A 154 -17.15 0.68 5.53
N VAL A 155 -16.50 1.50 6.35
CA VAL A 155 -15.05 1.40 6.57
C VAL A 155 -14.75 0.09 7.30
N LEU A 156 -13.84 -0.70 6.76
CA LEU A 156 -13.39 -1.96 7.36
C LEU A 156 -11.98 -1.81 7.91
N GLN A 157 -11.80 -2.10 9.20
CA GLN A 157 -10.49 -1.96 9.85
C GLN A 157 -9.39 -2.83 9.21
N GLY A 158 -9.76 -4.02 8.72
CA GLY A 158 -8.83 -4.88 7.98
C GLY A 158 -8.27 -4.19 6.73
N LEU A 159 -9.12 -3.48 5.98
CA LEU A 159 -8.68 -2.74 4.79
C LEU A 159 -7.85 -1.51 5.18
N VAL A 160 -8.22 -0.80 6.24
CA VAL A 160 -7.40 0.31 6.79
C VAL A 160 -5.97 -0.15 7.06
N ASN A 161 -5.82 -1.26 7.78
CA ASN A 161 -4.51 -1.82 8.11
C ASN A 161 -3.77 -2.26 6.85
N ARG A 162 -4.46 -2.90 5.91
CA ARG A 162 -3.89 -3.34 4.63
C ARG A 162 -3.37 -2.18 3.80
N ARG A 163 -4.18 -1.15 3.57
CA ARG A 163 -3.77 0.03 2.78
C ARG A 163 -2.58 0.75 3.41
N ALA A 164 -2.54 0.83 4.74
CA ALA A 164 -1.43 1.45 5.45
C ALA A 164 -0.11 0.69 5.25
N GLU A 165 -0.13 -0.65 5.32
CA GLU A 165 1.08 -1.46 5.09
C GLU A 165 1.50 -1.48 3.62
N GLU A 166 0.55 -1.53 2.68
CA GLU A 166 0.85 -1.43 1.25
C GLU A 166 1.50 -0.08 0.94
N ARG A 167 0.96 1.03 1.48
CA ARG A 167 1.58 2.35 1.34
C ARG A 167 2.98 2.40 1.96
N ASN A 168 3.19 1.80 3.12
CA ASN A 168 4.52 1.77 3.75
C ASN A 168 5.55 1.05 2.84
N LEU A 169 5.16 -0.07 2.23
CA LEU A 169 6.01 -0.75 1.25
C LEU A 169 6.22 0.15 0.01
N PHE A 170 5.16 0.74 -0.52
CA PHE A 170 5.22 1.63 -1.69
C PHE A 170 6.18 2.82 -1.46
N CYS A 171 6.14 3.41 -0.27
CA CYS A 171 6.95 4.57 0.11
C CYS A 171 8.33 4.22 0.67
N SER A 172 8.68 2.95 0.78
CA SER A 172 9.97 2.52 1.33
C SER A 172 11.15 3.06 0.50
N GLY A 173 12.28 3.32 1.15
CA GLY A 173 13.44 3.96 0.51
C GLY A 173 13.28 5.45 0.26
N GLY A 174 12.28 6.11 0.86
CA GLY A 174 12.11 7.57 0.82
C GLY A 174 11.50 8.10 -0.48
N VAL A 175 10.90 7.24 -1.31
CA VAL A 175 10.35 7.62 -2.62
C VAL A 175 9.09 8.49 -2.54
N CYS A 176 8.35 8.41 -1.44
CA CYS A 176 7.28 9.35 -1.15
C CYS A 176 7.89 10.54 -0.41
N ALA A 177 8.12 11.65 -1.13
CA ALA A 177 8.60 12.88 -0.51
C ALA A 177 7.75 13.22 0.73
N SER A 178 8.44 13.53 1.83
CA SER A 178 7.85 13.78 3.14
C SER A 178 7.09 15.10 3.19
N SER A 179 5.90 15.15 2.58
CA SER A 179 4.93 16.17 2.94
C SER A 179 4.53 15.89 4.39
N SER A 180 4.70 16.84 5.30
CA SER A 180 4.31 16.69 6.70
C SER A 180 3.53 17.91 7.16
N CYS A 181 2.75 17.73 8.22
CA CYS A 181 2.22 18.87 8.96
C CYS A 181 2.55 18.74 10.42
N VAL A 182 2.53 19.87 11.11
CA VAL A 182 2.54 19.88 12.57
C VAL A 182 1.11 20.12 13.03
N GLY A 183 0.65 19.30 13.97
CA GLY A 183 -0.60 19.53 14.69
C GLY A 183 -0.35 19.62 16.19
N LYS A 184 -1.30 20.23 16.92
CA LYS A 184 -1.36 20.24 18.38
C LYS A 184 -2.49 19.36 18.88
N VAL A 185 -2.22 18.61 19.94
CA VAL A 185 -3.21 17.77 20.64
C VAL A 185 -4.20 18.63 21.41
N THR A 186 -5.50 18.37 21.22
CA THR A 186 -6.59 19.09 21.93
C THR A 186 -7.19 18.28 23.08
N ALA A 187 -6.96 16.96 23.11
CA ALA A 187 -7.40 16.09 24.21
C ALA A 187 -6.51 16.24 25.45
N THR A 188 -7.09 16.00 26.64
CA THR A 188 -6.33 15.91 27.90
C THR A 188 -5.22 14.85 27.82
N SER A 189 -5.55 13.69 27.25
CA SER A 189 -4.61 12.63 26.91
C SER A 189 -5.06 11.96 25.62
N LEU A 190 -4.13 11.73 24.70
CA LEU A 190 -4.38 11.08 23.42
C LEU A 190 -3.48 9.85 23.25
N TYR A 191 -4.07 8.67 23.25
CA TYR A 191 -3.31 7.43 23.02
C TYR A 191 -2.84 7.31 21.57
N ILE A 192 -1.57 6.94 21.41
CA ILE A 192 -0.99 6.53 20.14
C ILE A 192 -1.33 5.05 19.96
N ARG A 193 -1.95 4.70 18.84
CA ARG A 193 -2.45 3.36 18.55
C ARG A 193 -1.55 2.66 17.53
N ALA A 194 -1.38 1.35 17.66
CA ALA A 194 -0.63 0.54 16.69
C ALA A 194 -1.30 0.50 15.29
N SER A 195 -2.60 0.75 15.22
CA SER A 195 -3.40 0.87 13.99
C SER A 195 -4.42 2.00 14.14
N ALA A 196 -5.02 2.46 13.05
CA ALA A 196 -6.00 3.55 13.05
C ALA A 196 -7.38 3.12 13.60
N SER A 197 -7.38 2.64 14.85
CA SER A 197 -8.54 2.22 15.63
C SER A 197 -8.28 2.47 17.11
N SER A 198 -9.29 2.95 17.84
CA SER A 198 -9.22 3.11 19.30
C SER A 198 -9.17 1.78 20.05
N THR A 199 -9.55 0.66 19.42
CA THR A 199 -9.45 -0.69 19.99
C THR A 199 -8.07 -1.34 19.77
N SER A 200 -7.22 -0.73 18.96
CA SER A 200 -5.85 -1.21 18.76
C SER A 200 -5.01 -1.02 20.03
N ALA A 201 -3.98 -1.86 20.18
CA ALA A 201 -2.97 -1.72 21.23
C ALA A 201 -2.45 -0.28 21.30
N SER A 202 -2.33 0.23 22.52
CA SER A 202 -1.67 1.50 22.80
C SER A 202 -0.16 1.30 22.73
N VAL A 203 0.51 2.16 21.97
CA VAL A 203 1.98 2.17 21.80
C VAL A 203 2.61 3.45 22.36
N GLY A 204 1.82 4.27 23.04
CA GLY A 204 2.25 5.52 23.68
C GLY A 204 1.07 6.47 23.93
N SER A 205 1.38 7.68 24.37
CA SER A 205 0.40 8.74 24.58
C SER A 205 1.00 10.11 24.35
N LEU A 206 0.14 11.07 24.03
CA LEU A 206 0.45 12.49 23.91
C LEU A 206 -0.40 13.28 24.91
N THR A 207 0.12 14.41 25.39
CA THR A 207 -0.57 15.30 26.33
C THR A 207 -1.18 16.51 25.61
N ASN A 208 -2.12 17.19 26.26
CA ASN A 208 -2.75 18.40 25.74
C ASN A 208 -1.70 19.46 25.35
N GLY A 209 -1.86 20.06 24.17
CA GLY A 209 -0.99 21.11 23.64
C GLY A 209 0.31 20.60 23.02
N GLN A 210 0.64 19.31 23.17
CA GLN A 210 1.84 18.72 22.58
C GLN A 210 1.79 18.81 21.06
N SER A 211 2.87 19.32 20.46
CA SER A 211 3.05 19.34 19.01
C SER A 211 3.45 17.96 18.49
N VAL A 212 2.90 17.57 17.35
CA VAL A 212 3.19 16.29 16.71
C VAL A 212 3.39 16.46 15.21
N THR A 213 4.45 15.84 14.70
CA THR A 213 4.71 15.75 13.26
C THR A 213 3.87 14.64 12.66
N ILE A 214 2.99 15.02 11.74
CA ILE A 214 2.08 14.14 11.03
C ILE A 214 2.70 13.81 9.68
N LEU A 215 2.76 12.52 9.38
CA LEU A 215 3.43 11.95 8.20
C LEU A 215 2.43 11.48 7.12
N GLY A 216 1.14 11.45 7.46
CA GLY A 216 0.07 11.09 6.54
C GLY A 216 -1.30 11.05 7.21
N ARG A 217 -2.35 10.94 6.41
CA ARG A 217 -3.73 10.77 6.85
C ARG A 217 -4.29 9.46 6.31
N VAL A 218 -4.76 8.60 7.21
CA VAL A 218 -5.46 7.34 6.88
C VAL A 218 -6.93 7.45 7.30
N ALA A 219 -7.82 6.75 6.61
CA ALA A 219 -9.14 6.47 7.17
C ALA A 219 -9.03 5.40 8.26
N GLY A 220 -9.89 5.44 9.27
CA GLY A 220 -9.88 4.52 10.40
C GLY A 220 -11.25 4.43 11.10
N GLN A 221 -11.27 3.90 12.32
CA GLN A 221 -12.49 3.89 13.14
C GLN A 221 -13.08 5.30 13.26
N ASN A 222 -14.39 5.42 13.12
CA ASN A 222 -15.08 6.69 13.37
C ASN A 222 -14.99 7.07 14.85
N ILE A 223 -14.43 8.24 15.13
CA ILE A 223 -14.38 8.86 16.45
C ILE A 223 -15.18 10.15 16.37
N SER A 224 -16.34 10.17 17.04
CA SER A 224 -17.20 11.36 17.14
C SER A 224 -17.54 11.99 15.78
N GLY A 225 -17.88 11.17 14.79
CA GLY A 225 -18.23 11.62 13.44
C GLY A 225 -17.03 11.76 12.50
N ASN A 226 -15.79 11.71 13.00
CA ASN A 226 -14.58 11.85 12.19
C ASN A 226 -13.88 10.50 12.01
N SER A 227 -13.75 10.03 10.76
CA SER A 227 -13.04 8.79 10.41
C SER A 227 -11.58 9.00 10.03
N ASN A 228 -11.05 10.23 10.09
CA ASN A 228 -9.67 10.53 9.77
C ASN A 228 -8.77 10.21 10.97
N TRP A 229 -7.63 9.60 10.65
CA TRP A 229 -6.55 9.31 11.57
C TRP A 229 -5.23 9.79 10.98
N PHE A 230 -4.34 10.26 11.83
CA PHE A 230 -3.03 10.74 11.43
C PHE A 230 -1.95 9.70 11.74
N LYS A 231 -1.10 9.40 10.75
CA LYS A 231 0.10 8.59 10.91
C LYS A 231 1.20 9.48 11.47
N ILE A 232 1.85 9.02 12.54
CA ILE A 232 3.02 9.64 13.15
C ILE A 232 4.17 8.63 13.20
N SER A 233 5.36 9.05 13.65
CA SER A 233 6.58 8.23 13.63
C SER A 233 6.41 6.86 14.28
N ASN A 234 5.68 6.79 15.40
CA ASN A 234 5.53 5.57 16.21
C ASN A 234 4.10 4.99 16.23
N GLY A 235 3.16 5.49 15.43
CA GLY A 235 1.79 4.93 15.43
C GLY A 235 0.76 5.78 14.72
N TYR A 236 -0.48 5.70 15.17
CA TYR A 236 -1.64 6.42 14.65
C TYR A 236 -2.39 7.14 15.77
N ILE A 237 -2.91 8.33 15.47
CA ILE A 237 -3.72 9.14 16.40
C ILE A 237 -5.00 9.59 15.70
N SER A 238 -6.10 9.75 16.43
CA SER A 238 -7.35 10.23 15.83
C SER A 238 -7.23 11.70 15.44
N ALA A 239 -7.61 12.04 14.20
CA ALA A 239 -7.58 13.42 13.73
C ALA A 239 -8.59 14.32 14.45
N TYR A 240 -9.62 13.73 15.06
CA TYR A 240 -10.61 14.45 15.87
C TYR A 240 -9.98 15.27 17.01
N TYR A 241 -8.86 14.81 17.55
CA TYR A 241 -8.17 15.44 18.69
C TYR A 241 -6.93 16.24 18.30
N ILE A 242 -6.84 16.68 17.04
CA ILE A 242 -5.66 17.37 16.50
C ILE A 242 -6.08 18.62 15.75
N THR A 243 -5.49 19.76 16.12
CA THR A 243 -5.57 21.01 15.35
C THR A 243 -4.28 21.21 14.57
N ILE A 244 -4.38 21.32 13.24
CA ILE A 244 -3.22 21.53 12.37
C ILE A 244 -2.71 22.96 12.52
N THR A 245 -1.41 23.12 12.80
CA THR A 245 -0.76 24.41 13.04
C THR A 245 0.17 24.84 11.91
N SER A 246 0.69 23.90 11.12
CA SER A 246 1.48 24.21 9.92
C SER A 246 1.47 23.03 8.96
N SER A 247 1.59 23.29 7.65
CA SER A 247 1.65 22.26 6.61
C SER A 247 2.75 22.60 5.60
N SER A 248 3.63 21.65 5.31
CA SER A 248 4.63 21.76 4.23
C SER A 248 4.27 20.80 3.09
N GLY A 249 3.75 21.34 1.99
CA GLY A 249 3.47 20.58 0.77
C GLY A 249 2.44 19.44 0.90
N ALA A 250 1.69 19.40 2.00
CA ALA A 250 0.74 18.33 2.32
C ALA A 250 -0.71 18.82 2.16
N SER A 251 -1.26 18.72 0.95
CA SER A 251 -2.66 19.10 0.66
C SER A 251 -3.69 18.34 1.51
N TRP A 252 -3.33 17.15 2.00
CA TRP A 252 -4.13 16.33 2.91
C TRP A 252 -4.13 16.85 4.37
N CYS A 253 -3.30 17.83 4.73
CA CYS A 253 -3.30 18.41 6.08
C CYS A 253 -4.45 19.38 6.33
N ALA A 254 -5.14 19.86 5.29
CA ALA A 254 -6.15 20.92 5.43
C ALA A 254 -7.59 20.44 5.68
N LYS A 255 -7.83 19.15 5.94
CA LYS A 255 -9.19 18.59 6.12
C LYS A 255 -9.23 17.44 7.11
#